data_AF-A0A2E2VX20-F1
#
_entry.id   AF-A0A2E2VX20-F1
#
_cell.length_a   1.000
_cell.length_b   1.000
_cell.length_c   1.000
_cell.angle_alpha   90.00
_cell.angle_beta   90.00
_cell.angle_gamma   90.00
#
_symmetry.space_group_name_H-M   'P 1'
#
loop_
_entity.id
_entity.type
_entity.pdbx_description
1 polymer ?
#
loop_
_entity_poly.entity_id
_entity_poly.type
_entity_poly.pdbx_seq_one_letter_code
_entity_poly.pdbx_strand_id
1 'polypeptide(L)'
;NIVGALSIFVLPYILINLFSGFNSEQNGFVIGSTIQAVGQVTAAGYILEDLVGEYATLIKMIRILMLAPFLFLLSIALAGKNKTNLKLKSIFYVPSFIVGFISLSILVTMGILPDYIIEIFKDFSKIFLIIAMAGIGLSISFQSIKSFGLKPLFVCLVSFSIQVMISIFITYYNF
;
A
#
# COMPACT_ATOMS: atom_id res chain seq x y z
N ASN A 1 8.21 -1.15 -10.88
CA ASN A 1 6.83 -1.60 -10.62
C ASN A 1 6.59 -3.11 -10.83
N ILE A 2 7.53 -3.84 -11.45
CA ILE A 2 7.37 -5.28 -11.77
C ILE A 2 7.23 -6.15 -10.50
N VAL A 3 8.09 -5.94 -9.50
CA VAL A 3 8.01 -6.67 -8.22
C VAL A 3 6.67 -6.42 -7.51
N GLY A 4 6.16 -5.20 -7.56
CA GLY A 4 4.84 -4.84 -7.03
C GLY A 4 3.67 -5.51 -7.77
N ALA A 5 3.80 -5.71 -9.08
CA ALA A 5 2.80 -6.44 -9.86
C ALA A 5 2.82 -7.94 -9.52
N LEU A 6 4.01 -8.54 -9.40
CA LEU A 6 4.15 -9.93 -8.96
C LEU A 6 3.64 -10.14 -7.54
N SER A 7 3.86 -9.18 -6.63
CA SER A 7 3.43 -9.30 -5.24
C SER A 7 1.92 -9.37 -5.07
N ILE A 8 1.13 -8.87 -6.05
CA ILE A 8 -0.34 -9.02 -6.03
C ILE A 8 -0.74 -10.49 -5.93
N PHE A 9 -0.01 -11.39 -6.58
CA PHE A 9 -0.32 -12.81 -6.60
C PHE A 9 0.54 -13.62 -5.63
N VAL A 10 1.83 -13.30 -5.57
CA VAL A 10 2.80 -14.06 -4.77
C VAL A 10 2.52 -13.93 -3.28
N LEU A 11 2.18 -12.73 -2.80
CA LEU A 11 2.02 -12.51 -1.36
C LEU A 11 0.74 -13.15 -0.80
N PRO A 12 -0.45 -12.99 -1.43
CA PRO A 12 -1.64 -13.76 -1.05
C PRO A 12 -1.41 -15.27 -1.07
N TYR A 13 -0.71 -15.78 -2.09
CA TYR A 13 -0.38 -17.20 -2.19
C TYR A 13 0.48 -17.68 -1.00
N ILE A 14 1.50 -16.91 -0.61
CA ILE A 14 2.34 -17.21 0.55
C ILE A 14 1.50 -17.21 1.84
N LEU A 15 0.66 -16.20 2.04
CA LEU A 15 -0.16 -16.07 3.25
C LEU A 15 -1.14 -17.24 3.39
N ILE A 16 -1.85 -17.61 2.32
CA ILE A 16 -2.80 -18.73 2.36
C ILE A 16 -2.10 -20.06 2.67
N ASN A 17 -0.97 -20.34 2.00
CA ASN A 17 -0.37 -21.69 2.05
C ASN A 17 0.60 -21.89 3.22
N LEU A 18 1.34 -20.84 3.61
CA LEU A 18 2.39 -20.93 4.63
C LEU A 18 1.96 -20.32 5.97
N PHE A 19 0.96 -19.43 5.97
CA PHE A 19 0.50 -18.70 7.16
C PHE A 19 -1.03 -18.74 7.29
N SER A 20 -1.63 -19.90 7.02
CA SER A 20 -3.10 -20.10 7.06
C SER A 20 -3.76 -19.81 8.42
N GLY A 21 -2.97 -19.73 9.50
CA GLY A 21 -3.45 -19.38 10.84
C GLY A 21 -3.62 -17.87 11.07
N PHE A 22 -3.22 -17.01 10.13
CA PHE A 22 -3.36 -15.56 10.29
C PHE A 22 -4.80 -15.09 10.09
N ASN A 23 -5.26 -14.23 10.98
CA ASN A 23 -6.56 -13.58 10.87
C ASN A 23 -6.54 -12.46 9.80
N SER A 24 -7.71 -11.89 9.49
CA SER A 24 -7.85 -10.89 8.42
C SER A 24 -7.05 -9.61 8.69
N GLU A 25 -6.88 -9.21 9.95
CA GLU A 25 -6.07 -8.04 10.34
C GLU A 25 -4.57 -8.29 10.12
N GLN A 26 -4.05 -9.44 10.57
CA GLN A 26 -2.67 -9.87 10.39
C GLN A 26 -2.31 -9.96 8.90
N ASN A 27 -3.16 -10.59 8.09
CA ASN A 27 -2.99 -10.66 6.64
C ASN A 27 -3.01 -9.26 6.00
N GLY A 28 -3.93 -8.41 6.45
CA GLY A 28 -4.03 -7.02 6.02
C GLY A 28 -2.75 -6.23 6.34
N PHE A 29 -2.19 -6.44 7.53
CA PHE A 29 -0.93 -5.81 7.95
C PHE A 29 0.24 -6.22 7.07
N VAL A 30 0.43 -7.51 6.80
CA VAL A 30 1.52 -7.96 5.93
C VAL A 30 1.40 -7.38 4.53
N ILE A 31 0.20 -7.37 3.94
CA ILE A 31 0.00 -6.83 2.59
C ILE A 31 0.23 -5.31 2.56
N GLY A 32 -0.38 -4.57 3.49
CA GLY A 32 -0.30 -3.10 3.55
C GLY A 32 1.10 -2.57 3.89
N SER A 33 1.88 -3.33 4.65
CA SER A 33 3.24 -2.95 5.06
C SER A 33 4.30 -3.29 4.00
N THR A 34 4.05 -4.24 3.10
CA THR A 34 5.05 -4.75 2.16
C THR A 34 4.88 -4.17 0.75
N ILE A 35 3.66 -4.18 0.21
CA ILE A 35 3.41 -3.76 -1.17
C ILE A 35 3.52 -2.24 -1.30
N GLN A 36 4.18 -1.76 -2.35
CA GLN A 36 4.60 -0.35 -2.46
C GLN A 36 3.51 0.60 -2.99
N ALA A 37 2.66 0.16 -3.92
CA ALA A 37 1.61 1.00 -4.50
C ALA A 37 0.23 0.68 -3.92
N VAL A 38 -0.60 1.70 -3.72
CA VAL A 38 -1.94 1.58 -3.14
C VAL A 38 -2.82 0.65 -3.96
N GLY A 39 -2.87 0.81 -5.29
CA GLY A 39 -3.65 -0.07 -6.15
C GLY A 39 -3.24 -1.54 -6.05
N GLN A 40 -1.93 -1.81 -5.94
CA GLN A 40 -1.44 -3.18 -5.77
C GLN A 40 -1.79 -3.75 -4.39
N VAL A 41 -1.74 -2.92 -3.34
CA VAL A 41 -2.19 -3.30 -1.98
C VAL A 41 -3.67 -3.66 -1.99
N THR A 42 -4.52 -2.79 -2.57
CA THR A 42 -5.96 -3.05 -2.69
C THR A 42 -6.19 -4.38 -3.41
N ALA A 43 -5.58 -4.57 -4.59
CA ALA A 43 -5.76 -5.77 -5.39
C ALA A 43 -5.33 -7.03 -4.63
N ALA A 44 -4.16 -7.02 -4.00
CA ALA A 44 -3.66 -8.17 -3.24
C ALA A 44 -4.54 -8.53 -2.04
N GLY A 45 -5.03 -7.52 -1.30
CA GLY A 45 -5.86 -7.74 -0.12
C GLY A 45 -7.24 -8.28 -0.47
N TYR A 46 -7.90 -7.67 -1.46
CA TYR A 46 -9.24 -8.10 -1.91
C TYR A 46 -9.24 -9.46 -2.63
N ILE A 47 -8.08 -9.95 -3.08
CA ILE A 47 -7.95 -11.34 -3.56
C ILE A 47 -8.16 -12.35 -2.43
N LEU A 48 -7.77 -12.01 -1.19
CA LEU A 48 -7.95 -12.89 -0.03
C LEU A 48 -9.37 -12.80 0.52
N GLU A 49 -9.76 -11.60 0.97
CA GLU A 49 -11.06 -11.33 1.58
C GLU A 49 -11.31 -9.81 1.60
N ASP A 50 -12.58 -9.38 1.58
CA ASP A 50 -12.94 -7.96 1.64
C ASP A 50 -12.37 -7.26 2.89
N LEU A 51 -12.41 -7.92 4.07
CA LEU A 51 -11.83 -7.38 5.31
C LEU A 51 -10.31 -7.20 5.22
N VAL A 52 -9.59 -8.14 4.60
CA VAL A 52 -8.14 -8.04 4.40
C VAL A 52 -7.79 -6.86 3.50
N GLY A 53 -8.56 -6.64 2.43
CA GLY A 53 -8.44 -5.47 1.57
C GLY A 53 -8.64 -4.16 2.33
N GLU A 54 -9.66 -4.08 3.18
CA GLU A 54 -9.93 -2.90 4.02
C GLU A 54 -8.77 -2.62 4.99
N TYR A 55 -8.27 -3.63 5.72
CA TYR A 55 -7.12 -3.46 6.61
C TYR A 55 -5.84 -3.07 5.87
N ALA A 56 -5.52 -3.74 4.77
CA ALA A 56 -4.30 -3.49 4.01
C ALA A 56 -4.26 -2.07 3.44
N THR A 57 -5.40 -1.61 2.94
CA THR A 57 -5.54 -0.25 2.39
C THR A 57 -5.41 0.81 3.46
N LEU A 58 -6.08 0.61 4.60
CA LEU A 58 -5.97 1.48 5.77
C LEU A 58 -4.49 1.64 6.18
N ILE A 59 -3.79 0.52 6.38
CA ILE A 59 -2.38 0.52 6.82
C ILE A 59 -1.49 1.24 5.79
N LYS A 60 -1.76 1.05 4.51
CA LYS A 60 -1.05 1.75 3.45
C LYS A 60 -1.30 3.25 3.48
N MET A 61 -2.54 3.68 3.70
CA MET A 61 -2.92 5.09 3.82
C MET A 61 -2.24 5.75 5.01
N ILE A 62 -2.23 5.09 6.18
CA ILE A 62 -1.53 5.58 7.37
C ILE A 62 -0.06 5.84 7.04
N ARG A 63 0.61 4.94 6.33
CA ARG A 63 2.03 5.14 5.96
C ARG A 63 2.24 6.33 5.05
N ILE A 64 1.36 6.53 4.07
CA ILE A 64 1.44 7.68 3.17
C ILE A 64 1.21 8.98 3.96
N LEU A 65 0.23 8.97 4.86
CA LEU A 65 -0.03 10.07 5.80
C LEU A 65 1.18 10.35 6.70
N MET A 66 1.84 9.30 7.20
CA MET A 66 3.02 9.38 8.06
C MET A 66 4.29 9.87 7.34
N LEU A 67 4.34 9.85 6.00
CA LEU A 67 5.48 10.42 5.27
C LEU A 67 5.62 11.92 5.52
N ALA A 68 4.52 12.67 5.59
CA ALA A 68 4.57 14.10 5.86
C ALA A 68 5.17 14.44 7.25
N PRO A 69 4.68 13.89 8.38
CA PRO A 69 5.28 14.13 9.69
C PRO A 69 6.69 13.53 9.79
N PHE A 70 6.98 12.38 9.16
CA PHE A 70 8.33 11.83 9.13
C PHE A 70 9.32 12.76 8.41
N LEU A 71 8.95 13.29 7.25
CA LEU A 71 9.78 14.24 6.49
C LEU A 71 9.97 15.56 7.25
N PHE A 72 8.93 16.02 7.95
CA PHE A 72 9.02 17.21 8.81
C PHE A 72 10.02 17.01 9.95
N LEU A 73 9.92 15.89 10.69
CA LEU A 73 10.85 15.55 11.77
C LEU A 73 12.28 15.37 11.25
N LEU A 74 12.44 14.70 10.11
CA LEU A 74 13.74 14.52 9.45
C LEU A 74 14.34 15.87 9.03
N SER A 75 13.51 16.79 8.52
CA SER A 75 13.96 18.14 8.14
C SER A 75 14.47 18.92 9.35
N ILE A 76 13.82 18.83 10.51
CA ILE A 76 14.29 19.47 11.75
C ILE A 76 15.59 18.82 12.23
N ALA A 77 15.66 17.48 12.22
CA ALA A 77 16.85 16.74 12.64
C ALA A 77 18.08 17.04 11.78
N LEU A 78 17.90 17.26 10.47
CA LEU A 78 18.98 17.59 9.53
C LEU A 78 19.31 19.08 9.46
N ALA A 79 18.36 19.97 9.76
CA ALA A 79 18.57 21.43 9.76
C ALA A 79 19.67 21.88 10.74
N GLY A 80 19.92 21.13 11.81
CA GLY A 80 21.01 21.41 12.74
C GLY A 80 22.43 21.14 12.19
N LYS A 81 22.57 20.40 11.08
CA LYS A 81 23.87 19.97 10.53
C LYS A 81 24.32 20.71 9.26
N ASN A 82 23.44 21.37 8.53
CA ASN A 82 23.78 22.10 7.30
C ASN A 82 23.01 23.42 7.21
N LYS A 83 23.73 24.55 7.03
CA LYS A 83 23.17 25.87 6.65
C LYS A 83 22.67 25.88 5.19
N THR A 84 21.92 24.87 4.77
CA THR A 84 21.25 24.90 3.47
C THR A 84 19.82 25.36 3.70
N ASN A 85 19.42 26.40 2.97
CA ASN A 85 18.05 26.91 2.92
C ASN A 85 17.10 25.84 2.34
N LEU A 86 16.78 24.82 3.14
CA LEU A 86 15.68 23.92 2.86
C LEU A 86 14.41 24.74 3.02
N LYS A 87 13.89 25.25 1.91
CA LYS A 87 12.58 25.90 1.84
C LYS A 87 11.54 24.90 2.37
N LEU A 88 11.16 25.04 3.63
CA LEU A 88 10.13 24.27 4.35
C LEU A 88 8.76 24.24 3.64
N LYS A 89 8.58 25.10 2.62
CA LYS A 89 7.35 25.24 1.83
C LYS A 89 6.95 23.99 1.03
N SER A 90 7.82 22.99 0.88
CA SER A 90 7.54 21.76 0.10
C SER A 90 7.18 20.53 0.93
N ILE A 91 7.19 20.59 2.27
CA ILE A 91 7.03 19.40 3.14
C ILE A 91 5.56 19.00 3.36
N PHE A 92 4.61 19.89 3.11
CA PHE A 92 3.18 19.66 3.38
C PHE A 92 2.34 19.46 2.11
N TYR A 93 2.85 18.70 1.14
CA TYR A 93 1.99 18.22 0.07
C TYR A 93 1.25 16.97 0.54
N VAL A 94 0.05 17.16 1.09
CA VAL A 94 -0.89 16.06 1.35
C VAL A 94 -1.60 15.78 0.02
N PRO A 95 -1.45 14.58 -0.56
CA PRO A 95 -2.19 14.21 -1.76
C PRO A 95 -3.70 14.41 -1.58
N SER A 96 -4.36 15.01 -2.57
CA SER A 96 -5.80 15.30 -2.53
C SER A 96 -6.66 14.07 -2.26
N PHE A 97 -6.24 12.89 -2.73
CA PHE A 97 -6.96 11.63 -2.48
C PHE A 97 -7.05 11.27 -0.99
N ILE A 98 -6.07 11.68 -0.18
CA ILE A 98 -6.06 11.41 1.27
C ILE A 98 -7.13 12.23 1.97
N VAL A 99 -7.28 13.50 1.59
CA VAL A 99 -8.32 14.38 2.12
C VAL A 99 -9.70 13.80 1.80
N GLY A 100 -9.89 13.32 0.57
CA GLY A 100 -11.09 12.60 0.15
C GLY A 100 -11.35 11.33 0.97
N PHE A 101 -10.33 10.48 1.15
CA PHE A 101 -10.42 9.24 1.93
C PHE A 101 -10.82 9.51 3.38
N ILE A 102 -10.17 10.46 4.06
CA ILE A 102 -10.47 10.82 5.45
C ILE A 102 -11.89 11.38 5.57
N SER A 103 -12.26 12.28 4.67
CA SER A 103 -13.61 12.90 4.70
C SER A 103 -14.71 11.85 4.53
N LEU A 104 -14.56 10.96 3.55
CA LEU A 104 -15.53 9.87 3.32
C LEU A 104 -15.54 8.87 4.48
N SER A 105 -14.38 8.51 5.03
CA SER A 105 -14.28 7.61 6.18
C SER A 105 -15.00 8.17 7.40
N ILE A 106 -14.89 9.48 7.68
CA ILE A 106 -15.64 10.15 8.75
C ILE A 106 -17.14 10.11 8.47
N LEU A 107 -17.57 10.43 7.24
CA LEU A 107 -18.99 10.42 6.87
C LEU A 107 -19.63 9.03 7.06
N VAL A 108 -18.93 7.98 6.63
CA VAL A 108 -19.37 6.59 6.82
C VAL A 108 -19.39 6.22 8.30
N THR A 109 -18.35 6.57 9.06
CA THR A 109 -18.24 6.26 10.50
C THR A 109 -19.33 6.95 11.33
N MET A 110 -19.74 8.16 10.95
CA MET A 110 -20.82 8.91 11.60
C MET A 110 -22.23 8.36 11.26
N GLY A 111 -22.33 7.34 10.40
CA GLY A 111 -23.62 6.78 9.97
C GLY A 111 -24.45 7.74 9.09
N ILE A 112 -23.79 8.73 8.47
CA ILE A 112 -24.48 9.72 7.63
C ILE A 112 -24.90 9.10 6.30
N LEU A 113 -24.17 8.08 5.84
CA LEU A 113 -24.49 7.34 4.61
C LEU A 113 -25.25 6.05 4.93
N PRO A 114 -26.42 5.82 4.29
CA PRO A 114 -27.12 4.53 4.30
C PRO A 114 -26.27 3.38 3.75
N ASP A 115 -26.41 2.19 4.33
CA ASP A 115 -25.67 0.97 3.93
C ASP A 115 -25.79 0.65 2.45
N TYR A 116 -26.99 0.82 1.87
CA TYR A 116 -27.23 0.60 0.44
C TYR A 116 -26.36 1.48 -0.47
N ILE A 117 -26.10 2.74 -0.07
CA ILE A 117 -25.21 3.62 -0.83
C ILE A 117 -23.76 3.14 -0.73
N ILE A 118 -23.34 2.67 0.45
CA ILE A 118 -22.00 2.12 0.68
C ILE A 118 -21.77 0.87 -0.20
N GLU A 119 -22.76 -0.02 -0.28
CA GLU A 119 -22.68 -1.21 -1.15
C GLU A 119 -22.51 -0.84 -2.63
N ILE A 120 -23.29 0.12 -3.14
CA ILE A 120 -23.14 0.62 -4.51
C ILE A 120 -21.71 1.15 -4.76
N PHE A 121 -21.18 1.94 -3.83
CA PHE A 121 -19.82 2.47 -3.95
C PHE A 121 -18.76 1.34 -3.90
N LYS A 122 -18.97 0.30 -3.09
CA LYS A 122 -18.09 -0.88 -3.04
C LYS A 122 -18.07 -1.60 -4.40
N ASP A 123 -19.21 -1.77 -5.04
CA ASP A 123 -19.30 -2.42 -6.36
C ASP A 123 -18.60 -1.59 -7.46
N PHE A 124 -18.85 -0.28 -7.51
CA PHE A 124 -18.15 0.61 -8.45
C PHE A 124 -16.64 0.62 -8.20
N SER A 125 -16.21 0.61 -6.94
CA SER A 125 -14.79 0.53 -6.57
C SER A 125 -14.16 -0.75 -7.11
N LYS A 126 -14.82 -1.91 -6.96
CA LYS A 126 -14.36 -3.20 -7.51
C LYS A 126 -14.19 -3.13 -9.02
N ILE A 127 -15.16 -2.56 -9.75
CA ILE A 127 -15.09 -2.41 -11.21
C ILE A 127 -13.91 -1.50 -11.62
N PHE A 128 -13.77 -0.34 -10.97
CA PHE A 128 -12.68 0.59 -11.27
C PHE A 128 -11.30 0.01 -10.93
N LEU A 129 -11.19 -0.79 -9.86
CA LEU A 129 -9.97 -1.51 -9.52
C LEU A 129 -9.58 -2.48 -10.63
N ILE A 130 -10.53 -3.27 -11.15
CA ILE A 130 -10.28 -4.20 -12.26
C ILE A 130 -9.76 -3.44 -13.49
N ILE A 131 -10.42 -2.34 -13.86
CA ILE A 131 -10.00 -1.50 -15.01
C ILE A 131 -8.60 -0.92 -14.78
N ALA A 132 -8.31 -0.41 -13.58
CA ALA A 132 -7.01 0.14 -13.24
C ALA A 132 -5.89 -0.91 -13.30
N MET A 133 -6.14 -2.12 -12.77
CA MET A 133 -5.18 -3.22 -12.82
C MET A 133 -4.93 -3.70 -14.25
N ALA A 134 -5.97 -3.78 -15.07
CA ALA A 134 -5.83 -4.08 -16.50
C ALA A 134 -4.94 -3.04 -17.20
N GLY A 135 -5.16 -1.75 -16.93
CA GLY A 135 -4.32 -0.66 -17.45
C GLY A 135 -2.86 -0.73 -17.00
N ILE A 136 -2.60 -1.05 -15.73
CA ILE A 136 -1.24 -1.27 -15.22
C ILE A 136 -0.58 -2.44 -15.95
N GLY A 137 -1.31 -3.54 -16.17
CA GLY A 137 -0.82 -4.70 -16.92
C GLY A 137 -0.44 -4.35 -18.36
N LEU A 138 -1.31 -3.63 -19.07
CA LEU A 138 -1.07 -3.18 -20.46
C LEU A 138 0.10 -2.20 -20.56
N SER A 139 0.40 -1.45 -19.50
CA SER A 139 1.52 -0.50 -19.46
C SER A 139 2.88 -1.20 -19.32
N ILE A 140 2.92 -2.49 -18.98
CA ILE A 140 4.16 -3.26 -18.81
C ILE A 140 4.58 -3.83 -20.17
N SER A 141 5.64 -3.28 -20.77
CA SER A 141 6.24 -3.84 -21.98
C SER A 141 7.41 -4.76 -21.65
N PHE A 142 7.51 -5.93 -22.30
CA PHE A 142 8.65 -6.85 -22.16
C PHE A 142 9.99 -6.17 -22.50
N GLN A 143 9.99 -5.23 -23.43
CA GLN A 143 11.17 -4.46 -23.81
C GLN A 143 11.68 -3.58 -22.66
N SER A 144 10.78 -2.94 -21.90
CA SER A 144 11.16 -2.14 -20.72
C SER A 144 11.85 -3.02 -19.68
N ILE A 145 11.31 -4.22 -19.40
CA ILE A 145 11.88 -5.17 -18.44
C ILE A 145 13.32 -5.56 -18.82
N LYS A 146 13.55 -5.88 -20.11
CA LYS A 146 14.87 -6.27 -20.61
C LYS A 146 15.88 -5.12 -20.52
N SER A 147 15.44 -3.87 -20.69
CA SER A 147 16.30 -2.69 -20.63
C SER A 147 16.76 -2.29 -19.23
N PHE A 148 16.05 -2.69 -18.16
CA PHE A 148 16.44 -2.39 -16.77
C PHE A 148 17.67 -3.18 -16.30
N GLY A 149 17.99 -4.30 -16.96
CA GLY A 149 19.09 -5.19 -16.56
C GLY A 149 18.78 -6.03 -15.31
N LEU A 150 19.57 -7.09 -15.09
CA LEU A 150 19.34 -8.05 -14.01
C LEU A 150 19.72 -7.52 -12.62
N LYS A 151 20.71 -6.62 -12.53
CA LYS A 151 21.21 -6.11 -11.25
C LYS A 151 20.14 -5.35 -10.44
N PRO A 152 19.41 -4.35 -11.00
CA PRO A 152 18.37 -3.64 -10.25
C PRO A 152 17.20 -4.55 -9.86
N LEU A 153 16.89 -5.54 -10.71
CA LEU A 153 15.81 -6.50 -10.46
C LEU A 153 16.15 -7.36 -9.24
N PHE A 154 17.40 -7.85 -9.16
CA PHE A 154 17.88 -8.61 -8.01
C PHE A 154 17.82 -7.80 -6.70
N VAL A 155 18.27 -6.55 -6.73
CA VAL A 155 18.20 -5.66 -5.55
C VAL A 155 16.75 -5.46 -5.10
N CYS A 156 15.81 -5.22 -6.03
CA CYS A 156 14.40 -5.08 -5.71
C CYS A 156 13.82 -6.36 -5.09
N LEU A 157 14.15 -7.53 -5.64
CA LEU A 157 13.69 -8.81 -5.12
C LEU A 157 14.22 -9.07 -3.71
N VAL A 158 15.52 -8.90 -3.48
CA VAL A 158 16.12 -9.11 -2.17
C VAL A 158 15.53 -8.14 -1.14
N SER A 159 15.44 -6.85 -1.48
CA SER A 159 14.83 -5.86 -0.59
C SER A 159 13.37 -6.17 -0.27
N PHE A 160 12.61 -6.64 -1.27
CA PHE A 160 11.21 -7.02 -1.08
C PHE A 160 11.08 -8.27 -0.19
N SER A 161 11.88 -9.31 -0.44
CA SER A 161 11.89 -10.53 0.38
C SER A 161 12.24 -10.22 1.83
N ILE A 162 13.25 -9.38 2.07
CA ILE A 162 13.62 -8.94 3.43
C ILE A 162 12.45 -8.21 4.08
N GLN A 163 11.79 -7.29 3.36
CA GLN A 163 10.64 -6.54 3.88
C GLN A 163 9.47 -7.47 4.25
N VAL A 164 9.18 -8.47 3.42
CA VAL A 164 8.14 -9.48 3.68
C VAL A 164 8.48 -10.31 4.90
N MET A 165 9.71 -10.81 5.00
CA MET A 165 10.18 -11.59 6.16
C MET A 165 10.05 -10.79 7.46
N ILE A 166 10.50 -9.52 7.46
CA ILE A 166 10.38 -8.64 8.63
C ILE A 166 8.92 -8.42 8.99
N SER A 167 8.04 -8.15 8.01
CA SER A 167 6.63 -7.93 8.31
C SER A 167 5.96 -9.17 8.89
N ILE A 168 6.22 -10.35 8.34
CA ILE A 168 5.67 -11.61 8.86
C ILE A 168 6.18 -11.86 10.28
N PHE A 169 7.48 -11.66 10.53
CA PHE A 169 8.07 -11.78 11.86
C PHE A 169 7.40 -10.85 12.87
N ILE A 170 7.23 -9.56 12.53
CA ILE A 170 6.53 -8.60 13.40
C ILE A 170 5.10 -9.03 13.68
N THR A 171 4.41 -9.55 12.67
CA THR A 171 3.01 -10.00 12.79
C THR A 171 2.89 -11.19 13.73
N TYR A 172 3.80 -12.16 13.61
CA TYR A 172 3.79 -13.37 14.42
C TYR A 172 4.07 -13.14 15.91
N TYR A 173 4.83 -12.09 16.25
CA TYR A 173 5.21 -11.81 17.65
C TYR A 173 4.31 -10.79 18.37
N ASN A 174 3.65 -9.90 17.64
CA ASN A 174 2.83 -8.83 18.24
C ASN A 174 1.32 -9.12 18.23
N PHE A 175 0.88 -10.14 17.50
CA PHE A 175 -0.51 -10.60 17.42
C PHE A 175 -0.58 -12.07 17.75
#